data_AF-A0A1A8AQE4-F1
#
_entry.id   AF-A0A1A8AQE4-F1
#
_cell.length_a   1.000
_cell.length_b   1.000
_cell.length_c   1.000
_cell.angle_alpha   90.00
_cell.angle_beta   90.00
_cell.angle_gamma   90.00
#
_symmetry.space_group_name_H-M   'P 1'
#
loop_
_entity.id
_entity.type
_entity.pdbx_description
1 polymer ?
#
loop_
_entity_poly.entity_id
_entity_poly.type
_entity_poly.pdbx_seq_one_letter_code
_entity_poly.pdbx_strand_id
1 'polypeptide(L)' 'VTGGKMLVISNIAVSEVASLLPKYSGRLDLAAFNSPQSCTLSGDADAIDSLHEELSNSANGQNLFLHLLDVPA' A
#
# COMPACT_ATOMS: atom_id res chain seq x y z
N VAL A 1 -0.30 -4.54 -21.82
CA VAL A 1 -0.73 -3.81 -20.60
C VAL A 1 0.39 -3.96 -19.59
N THR A 2 0.99 -2.88 -19.10
CA THR A 2 1.90 -2.95 -17.96
C THR A 2 1.06 -3.35 -16.73
N GLY A 3 1.36 -4.50 -16.13
CA GLY A 3 0.61 -5.02 -14.99
C GLY A 3 0.79 -4.13 -13.76
N GLY A 4 -0.31 -3.82 -13.07
CA GLY A 4 -0.28 -3.17 -11.77
C GLY A 4 -0.22 -4.20 -10.63
N LYS A 5 -0.03 -3.72 -9.39
CA LYS A 5 -0.13 -4.53 -8.17
C LYS A 5 -1.12 -3.90 -7.20
N MET A 6 -1.59 -4.69 -6.25
CA MET A 6 -2.28 -4.18 -5.08
C MET A 6 -1.56 -4.59 -3.80
N LEU A 7 -1.73 -3.79 -2.76
CA LEU A 7 -1.19 -4.03 -1.44
C LEU A 7 -2.30 -3.84 -0.41
N VAL A 8 -2.59 -4.89 0.34
CA VAL A 8 -3.45 -4.81 1.53
C VAL A 8 -2.58 -4.44 2.72
N ILE A 9 -3.00 -3.41 3.44
CA ILE A 9 -2.31 -2.86 4.61
C ILE A 9 -3.28 -2.89 5.79
N SER A 10 -2.89 -3.50 6.91
CA SER A 10 -3.66 -3.44 8.17
C SER A 10 -2.76 -3.21 9.39
N ASN A 11 -3.38 -2.96 10.55
CA ASN A 11 -2.74 -2.57 11.81
C ASN A 11 -2.07 -1.19 11.78
N ILE A 12 -2.54 -0.30 10.92
CA ILE A 12 -2.09 1.09 10.79
C ILE A 12 -3.27 1.97 10.38
N ALA A 13 -3.34 3.20 10.90
CA ALA A 13 -4.41 4.11 10.55
C ALA A 13 -4.37 4.46 9.05
N VAL A 14 -5.52 4.46 8.38
CA VAL A 14 -5.57 4.83 6.95
C VAL A 14 -5.09 6.26 6.72
N SER A 15 -5.27 7.17 7.68
CA SER A 15 -4.73 8.53 7.61
C SER A 15 -3.20 8.56 7.59
N GLU A 16 -2.54 7.63 8.27
CA GLU A 16 -1.08 7.51 8.29
C GLU A 16 -0.58 6.99 6.95
N VAL A 17 -1.21 5.96 6.40
CA VAL A 17 -0.92 5.49 5.03
C VAL A 17 -1.16 6.60 3.99
N ALA A 18 -2.27 7.32 4.11
CA ALA A 18 -2.61 8.41 3.20
C ALA A 18 -1.60 9.56 3.25
N SER A 19 -0.92 9.78 4.39
CA SER A 19 0.13 10.79 4.50
C SER A 19 1.40 10.45 3.70
N LEU A 20 1.59 9.18 3.34
CA LEU A 20 2.71 8.70 2.51
C LEU A 20 2.39 8.79 1.00
N LEU A 21 1.12 8.77 0.62
CA LEU A 21 0.68 8.76 -0.79
C LEU A 21 1.15 9.97 -1.63
N PRO A 22 1.33 11.19 -1.11
CA PRO A 22 1.85 12.31 -1.91
C PRO A 22 3.21 12.02 -2.58
N LYS A 23 4.07 11.19 -1.98
CA LYS A 23 5.36 10.75 -2.56
C LYS A 23 5.17 9.89 -3.83
N TYR A 24 4.00 9.28 -3.99
CA TYR A 24 3.64 8.36 -5.05
C TYR A 24 2.48 8.88 -5.92
N SER A 25 2.27 10.20 -5.94
CA SER A 25 1.16 10.83 -6.65
C SER A 25 1.10 10.42 -8.13
N GLY A 26 -0.09 10.00 -8.58
CA GLY A 26 -0.33 9.53 -9.94
C GLY A 26 0.14 8.09 -10.23
N ARG A 27 0.72 7.42 -9.24
CA ARG A 27 1.26 6.05 -9.35
C ARG A 27 0.59 5.07 -8.39
N LEU A 28 0.21 5.55 -7.20
CA LEU A 28 -0.54 4.79 -6.20
C LEU A 28 -1.82 5.54 -5.83
N ASP A 29 -2.90 4.78 -5.66
CA ASP A 29 -4.18 5.29 -5.17
C ASP A 29 -4.79 4.35 -4.13
N LEU A 30 -5.65 4.91 -3.29
CA LEU A 30 -6.47 4.16 -2.35
C LEU A 30 -7.56 3.40 -3.11
N ALA A 31 -7.37 2.09 -3.30
CA ALA A 31 -8.32 1.22 -4.00
C ALA A 31 -9.53 0.89 -3.12
N ALA A 32 -9.30 0.69 -1.82
CA ALA A 32 -10.36 0.38 -0.87
C ALA A 32 -10.06 0.92 0.53
N PHE A 33 -11.06 1.53 1.14
CA PHE A 33 -11.09 1.77 2.57
C PHE A 33 -11.79 0.58 3.25
N ASN A 34 -11.02 -0.35 3.80
CA ASN A 34 -11.57 -1.58 4.40
C ASN A 34 -12.07 -1.31 5.82
N SER A 35 -11.33 -0.51 6.59
CA SER A 35 -11.67 -0.05 7.94
C SER A 35 -10.80 1.16 8.34
N PRO A 36 -11.03 1.79 9.50
CA PRO A 36 -10.15 2.87 9.98
C PRO A 36 -8.67 2.48 10.14
N GLN A 37 -8.38 1.18 10.30
CA GLN A 37 -7.01 0.65 10.44
C GLN A 37 -6.64 -0.35 9.33
N SER A 38 -7.36 -0.35 8.20
CA SER A 38 -7.07 -1.23 7.08
C SER A 38 -7.49 -0.60 5.76
N CYS A 39 -6.62 -0.69 4.76
CA CYS A 39 -6.92 -0.24 3.41
C CYS A 39 -6.20 -1.11 2.38
N THR A 40 -6.65 -0.97 1.14
CA THR A 40 -5.98 -1.55 -0.02
C THR A 40 -5.52 -0.42 -0.93
N LEU A 41 -4.26 -0.48 -1.34
CA LEU A 41 -3.70 0.40 -2.35
C LEU A 41 -3.58 -0.35 -3.68
N SER A 42 -3.73 0.36 -4.79
CA SER A 42 -3.47 -0.15 -6.12
C SER A 42 -2.61 0.82 -6.90
N GLY A 43 -1.79 0.30 -7.80
CA GLY A 43 -1.02 1.17 -8.68
C GLY A 43 0.11 0.47 -9.40
N ASP A 44 1.10 1.26 -9.79
CA ASP A 44 2.32 0.79 -10.44
C ASP A 44 3.03 -0.25 -9.56
N ALA A 45 3.47 -1.35 -10.17
CA ALA A 45 4.07 -2.47 -9.46
C ALA A 45 5.31 -2.05 -8.65
N ASP A 46 6.20 -1.23 -9.23
CA ASP A 46 7.41 -0.76 -8.58
C ASP A 46 7.15 0.28 -7.48
N ALA A 47 6.08 1.08 -7.62
CA ALA A 47 5.64 1.97 -6.55
C ALA A 47 5.05 1.18 -5.36
N ILE A 48 4.27 0.13 -5.62
CA ILE A 48 3.75 -0.77 -4.57
C ILE A 48 4.89 -1.48 -3.85
N ASP A 49 5.88 -2.00 -4.58
CA ASP A 49 7.04 -2.67 -4.00
C ASP A 49 7.85 -1.71 -3.12
N SER A 50 8.09 -0.47 -3.59
CA SER A 50 8.79 0.57 -2.83
C SER A 50 8.07 0.92 -1.51
N LEU A 51 6.75 1.08 -1.55
CA LEU A 51 5.97 1.38 -0.36
C LEU A 51 5.93 0.19 0.61
N HIS A 52 5.84 -1.04 0.08
CA HIS A 52 5.90 -2.25 0.89
C HIS A 52 7.22 -2.34 1.68
N GLU A 53 8.36 -2.06 1.05
CA GLU A 53 9.66 -2.01 1.73
C GLU A 53 9.74 -0.89 2.77
N GLU A 54 9.24 0.32 2.45
CA GLU A 54 9.22 1.47 3.37
C GLU A 54 8.41 1.15 4.64
N LEU A 55 7.24 0.54 4.49
CA LEU A 55 6.40 0.13 5.62
C LEU A 55 7.00 -1.04 6.40
N SER A 56 7.58 -2.04 5.71
CA SER A 56 8.23 -3.19 6.34
C SER A 56 9.44 -2.79 7.18
N ASN A 57 10.21 -1.80 6.72
CA ASN A 57 11.40 -1.29 7.41
C ASN A 57 11.09 -0.18 8.44
N SER A 58 9.83 0.25 8.54
CA SER A 58 9.42 1.23 9.54
C SER A 58 9.51 0.66 10.96
N ALA A 59 9.54 1.54 11.97
CA ALA A 59 9.60 1.12 13.38
C ALA A 59 8.46 0.15 13.78
N ASN A 60 7.30 0.26 13.12
CA ASN A 60 6.13 -0.59 13.36
C ASN A 60 6.01 -1.75 12.37
N GLY A 61 6.92 -1.91 11.40
CA GLY A 61 6.77 -2.86 10.29
C GLY A 61 6.47 -4.30 10.70
N GLN A 62 7.10 -4.75 11.79
CA GLN A 62 6.86 -6.07 12.41
C GLN A 62 5.44 -6.29 12.97
N ASN A 63 4.68 -5.23 13.21
CA ASN A 63 3.28 -5.28 13.66
C ASN A 63 2.28 -5.00 12.51
N LEU A 64 2.77 -4.55 11.36
CA LEU A 64 1.94 -4.29 10.19
C LEU A 64 1.57 -5.59 9.51
N PHE A 65 0.33 -5.68 9.04
CA PHE A 65 -0.04 -6.70 8.07
C PHE A 65 0.11 -6.09 6.67
N LEU A 66 1.04 -6.63 5.89
CA LEU A 66 1.32 -6.21 4.52
C LEU A 66 1.16 -7.44 3.61
N HIS A 67 0.23 -7.38 2.66
CA HIS A 67 -0.03 -8.49 1.75
C HIS A 67 -0.16 -8.01 0.31
N LEU A 68 0.81 -8.40 -0.52
CA LEU A 68 0.79 -8.14 -1.95
C LEU A 68 -0.24 -9.05 -2.63
N LEU A 69 -1.01 -8.47 -3.54
CA LEU A 69 -1.95 -9.17 -4.40
C LEU A 69 -1.48 -9.03 -5.85
N ASP A 70 -1.28 -10.17 -6.50
CA ASP A 70 -1.04 -10.21 -7.92
C ASP A 70 -2.36 -9.96 -8.67
N VAL A 71 -2.37 -8.92 -9.51
CA VAL A 71 -3.49 -8.63 -10.40
C VAL A 71 -3.10 -9.11 -11.80
N PRO A 72 -3.68 -10.21 -12.29
CA PRO A 72 -3.39 -10.67 -13.65
C PRO A 72 -3.83 -9.62 -14.67
N ALA A 73 -2.97 -9.39 -15.67
CA ALA A 73 -3.22 -8.47 -16.79
C ALA A 73 -4.19 -9.04 -17.83
#